data_AF-A0AAV0WS69-F1
#
_entry.id   AF-A0AAV0WS69-F1
#
_cell.length_a   1.000
_cell.length_b   1.000
_cell.length_c   1.000
_cell.angle_alpha   90.00
_cell.angle_beta   90.00
_cell.angle_gamma   90.00
#
_symmetry.space_group_name_H-M   'P 1'
#
loop_
_entity.id
_entity.type
_entity.pdbx_description
1 polymer ?
#
loop_
_entity_poly.entity_id
_entity_poly.type
_entity_poly.pdbx_seq_one_letter_code
_entity_poly.pdbx_strand_id
1 'polypeptide(L)'
;MQQNDFKDFTPVEKALIRNTKMKITEGMWMKVTSDDPTNVYLRSSHNILRPWSIFQIYGRKINLASLCNLPEIYTEVIPISEEKKKDLIDMCDYLPQEKKQFYQDLLNF
;
A
#
# COMPACT_ATOMS: atom_id res chain seq x y z
N MET A 1 20.97 -1.86 1.75
CA MET A 1 19.77 -2.38 2.43
C MET A 1 20.24 -3.10 3.68
N GLN A 2 19.88 -2.58 4.84
CA GLN A 2 20.13 -3.26 6.10
C GLN A 2 19.02 -4.30 6.34
N GLN A 3 19.30 -5.30 7.16
CA GLN A 3 18.36 -6.39 7.44
C GLN A 3 17.05 -5.90 8.09
N ASN A 4 17.10 -4.77 8.82
CA ASN A 4 15.94 -4.11 9.41
C ASN A 4 15.05 -3.39 8.38
N ASP A 5 15.49 -3.24 7.13
CA ASP A 5 14.67 -2.64 6.05
C ASP A 5 13.54 -3.60 5.62
N PHE A 6 13.68 -4.90 5.91
CA PHE A 6 12.68 -5.91 5.59
C PHE A 6 11.75 -6.14 6.78
N LYS A 7 10.55 -5.55 6.72
CA LYS A 7 9.52 -5.80 7.71
C LYS A 7 9.01 -7.24 7.62
N ASP A 8 8.75 -7.83 8.77
CA ASP A 8 8.08 -9.13 8.84
C ASP A 8 6.60 -8.99 8.46
N PHE A 9 6.25 -9.51 7.28
CA PHE A 9 4.87 -9.56 6.78
C PHE A 9 4.11 -10.81 7.24
N THR A 10 4.75 -11.74 7.97
CA THR A 10 4.12 -12.96 8.49
C THR A 10 2.84 -12.68 9.31
N PRO A 11 2.77 -11.62 10.16
CA PRO A 11 1.54 -11.31 10.88
C PRO A 11 0.39 -10.90 9.95
N VAL A 12 0.70 -10.13 8.90
CA VAL A 12 -0.27 -9.71 7.89
C VAL A 12 -0.74 -10.93 7.09
N GLU A 13 0.18 -11.78 6.65
CA GLU A 13 -0.14 -13.00 5.92
C GLU A 13 -1.08 -13.92 6.74
N LYS A 14 -0.82 -14.08 8.04
CA LYS A 14 -1.68 -14.86 8.95
C LYS A 14 -3.09 -14.29 9.11
N ALA A 15 -3.28 -12.99 8.89
CA ALA A 15 -4.60 -12.36 8.96
C ALA A 15 -5.43 -12.55 7.67
N LEU A 16 -4.78 -12.89 6.55
CA LEU A 16 -5.41 -13.09 5.25
C LEU A 16 -5.94 -14.53 5.10
N ILE A 17 -7.07 -14.69 4.42
CA ILE A 17 -7.58 -15.98 3.99
C ILE A 17 -6.77 -16.44 2.79
N ARG A 18 -6.12 -17.60 2.91
CA ARG A 18 -5.60 -18.30 1.74
C ARG A 18 -6.75 -18.89 0.94
N ASN A 19 -7.21 -18.15 -0.07
CA ASN A 19 -8.31 -18.58 -0.93
C ASN A 19 -7.77 -19.31 -2.18
N THR A 20 -7.71 -20.64 -2.12
CA THR A 20 -7.23 -21.47 -3.24
C THR A 20 -8.16 -21.45 -4.47
N LYS A 21 -9.40 -20.96 -4.31
CA LYS A 21 -10.36 -20.80 -5.41
C LYS A 21 -10.18 -19.46 -6.15
N MET A 22 -9.49 -18.50 -5.54
CA MET A 22 -9.20 -17.21 -6.15
C MET A 22 -7.87 -17.29 -6.91
N LYS A 23 -7.93 -17.63 -8.19
CA LYS A 23 -6.76 -17.61 -9.07
C LYS A 23 -6.70 -16.27 -9.79
N ILE A 24 -5.79 -15.41 -9.34
CA ILE A 24 -5.59 -14.06 -9.93
C ILE A 24 -5.28 -14.15 -11.43
N THR A 25 -4.55 -15.19 -11.85
CA THR A 25 -4.19 -15.43 -13.26
C THR A 25 -5.39 -15.73 -14.16
N GLU A 26 -6.52 -16.15 -13.62
CA GLU A 26 -7.75 -16.42 -14.38
C GLU A 26 -8.70 -15.21 -14.43
N GLY A 27 -8.35 -14.12 -13.75
CA GLY A 27 -9.13 -12.88 -13.74
C GLY A 27 -8.76 -11.94 -14.88
N MET A 28 -9.77 -11.45 -15.60
CA MET A 28 -9.59 -10.36 -16.59
C MET A 28 -9.76 -9.00 -15.94
N TRP A 29 -10.64 -8.90 -14.94
CA TRP A 29 -10.85 -7.69 -14.15
C TRP A 29 -10.81 -8.02 -12.67
N MET A 30 -10.20 -7.11 -11.92
CA MET A 30 -10.15 -7.14 -10.48
C MET A 30 -10.62 -5.78 -9.94
N LYS A 31 -11.49 -5.79 -8.93
CA LYS A 31 -11.99 -4.58 -8.29
C LYS A 31 -11.96 -4.74 -6.78
N VAL A 32 -11.60 -3.65 -6.11
CA VAL A 32 -11.77 -3.43 -4.67
C VAL A 32 -12.50 -2.11 -4.50
N THR A 33 -13.42 -2.03 -3.55
CA THR A 33 -14.25 -0.84 -3.32
C THR A 33 -14.03 -0.31 -1.92
N SER A 34 -14.10 1.02 -1.75
CA SER A 34 -14.01 1.67 -0.44
C SER A 34 -15.11 1.22 0.52
N ASP A 35 -16.31 0.98 -0.01
CA ASP A 35 -17.51 0.63 0.78
C ASP A 35 -17.44 -0.83 1.30
N ASP A 36 -16.64 -1.65 0.64
CA ASP A 36 -16.43 -3.04 1.00
C ASP A 36 -14.97 -3.43 0.77
N PRO A 37 -14.06 -3.00 1.67
CA PRO A 37 -12.63 -3.25 1.54
C PRO A 37 -12.25 -4.68 1.96
N THR A 38 -13.22 -5.48 2.43
CA THR A 38 -12.96 -6.84 2.94
C THR A 38 -13.04 -7.92 1.87
N ASN A 39 -13.55 -7.55 0.68
CA ASN A 39 -13.75 -8.45 -0.44
C ASN A 39 -13.00 -7.97 -1.69
N VAL A 40 -12.40 -8.90 -2.42
CA VAL A 40 -11.98 -8.69 -3.81
C VAL A 40 -13.06 -9.22 -4.73
N TYR A 41 -13.35 -8.45 -5.77
CA TYR A 41 -14.24 -8.83 -6.85
C TYR A 41 -13.39 -9.22 -8.07
N LEU A 42 -13.60 -10.42 -8.60
CA LEU A 42 -12.92 -10.91 -9.80
C LEU A 42 -13.94 -11.18 -10.91
N ARG A 43 -13.59 -10.84 -12.14
CA ARG A 43 -14.37 -11.19 -13.32
C ARG A 43 -13.44 -11.80 -14.38
N SER A 44 -13.76 -13.00 -14.83
CA SER A 44 -12.96 -13.77 -15.80
C SER A 44 -13.27 -13.45 -17.27
N SER A 45 -14.05 -12.39 -17.54
CA SER A 45 -14.45 -12.03 -18.91
C SER A 45 -14.60 -10.52 -19.09
N HIS A 46 -14.49 -10.06 -20.33
CA HIS A 46 -14.81 -8.67 -20.72
C HIS A 46 -16.31 -8.36 -20.75
N ASN A 47 -17.18 -9.38 -20.67
CA ASN A 47 -18.61 -9.17 -20.74
C ASN A 47 -19.12 -8.53 -19.43
N ILE A 48 -19.68 -7.34 -19.55
CA ILE A 48 -20.21 -6.57 -18.42
C ILE A 48 -21.46 -7.19 -17.78
N LEU A 49 -22.19 -8.04 -18.51
CA LEU A 49 -23.39 -8.73 -18.04
C LEU A 49 -23.06 -9.90 -17.11
N ARG A 50 -21.84 -10.46 -17.18
CA ARG A 50 -21.44 -11.53 -16.26
C ARG A 50 -21.20 -10.97 -14.86
N PRO A 51 -21.74 -11.60 -13.81
CA PRO A 51 -21.57 -11.12 -12.44
C PRO A 51 -20.09 -11.22 -12.02
N TRP A 52 -19.76 -10.48 -10.97
CA TRP A 52 -18.46 -10.57 -10.31
C TRP A 52 -18.47 -11.75 -9.33
N SER A 53 -17.38 -12.51 -9.32
CA SER A 53 -17.11 -13.47 -8.25
C SER A 53 -16.52 -12.71 -7.06
N ILE A 54 -17.05 -12.97 -5.86
CA ILE A 54 -16.66 -12.26 -4.64
C ILE A 54 -15.80 -13.18 -3.79
N PHE A 55 -14.64 -12.68 -3.37
CA PHE A 55 -13.69 -13.42 -2.56
C PHE A 55 -13.33 -12.60 -1.33
N GLN A 56 -13.66 -13.13 -0.15
CA GLN A 56 -13.28 -12.53 1.12
C GLN A 56 -11.78 -12.66 1.35
N ILE A 57 -11.16 -11.56 1.76
CA ILE A 57 -9.70 -11.44 1.94
C ILE A 57 -9.31 -11.75 3.39
N TYR A 58 -10.16 -11.41 4.37
CA TYR A 58 -9.82 -11.49 5.79
C TYR A 58 -10.57 -12.58 6.53
N GLY A 59 -9.85 -13.39 7.31
CA GLY A 59 -10.38 -14.62 7.95
C GLY A 59 -11.30 -14.37 9.15
N ARG A 60 -11.23 -13.17 9.72
CA ARG A 60 -12.07 -12.71 10.84
C ARG A 60 -12.85 -11.48 10.40
N LYS A 61 -14.00 -11.21 11.03
CA LYS A 61 -14.70 -9.93 10.86
C LYS A 61 -13.77 -8.81 11.35
N ILE A 62 -13.11 -8.14 10.42
CA ILE A 62 -12.27 -6.99 10.74
C ILE A 62 -13.19 -5.80 11.01
N ASN A 63 -12.90 -5.08 12.09
CA ASN A 63 -13.54 -3.81 12.34
C ASN A 63 -13.04 -2.81 11.29
N LEU A 64 -13.90 -2.31 10.41
CA LEU A 64 -13.51 -1.34 9.37
C LEU A 64 -12.80 -0.11 9.96
N ALA A 65 -13.16 0.30 11.18
CA ALA A 65 -12.49 1.40 11.88
C ALA A 65 -10.99 1.12 12.16
N SER A 66 -10.61 -0.15 12.29
CA SER A 66 -9.20 -0.56 12.44
C SER A 66 -8.41 -0.50 11.13
N LEU A 67 -9.07 -0.53 9.97
CA LEU A 67 -8.43 -0.35 8.67
C LEU A 67 -8.18 1.13 8.35
N CYS A 68 -8.94 2.04 8.94
CA CYS A 68 -8.72 3.48 8.77
C CYS A 68 -7.48 3.96 9.55
N ASN A 69 -7.15 3.27 10.65
CA ASN A 69 -6.02 3.60 11.52
C ASN A 69 -4.84 2.66 11.23
N LEU A 70 -4.37 2.64 9.99
CA LEU A 70 -3.15 1.91 9.66
C LEU A 70 -1.98 2.55 10.42
N PRO A 71 -1.14 1.75 11.10
CA PRO A 71 0.05 2.28 11.73
C PRO A 71 0.95 2.90 10.66
N GLU A 72 1.63 3.98 11.01
CA GLU A 72 2.60 4.61 10.12
C GLU A 72 3.64 3.58 9.68
N ILE A 73 3.88 3.52 8.36
CA ILE A 73 4.82 2.56 7.78
C ILE A 73 6.23 2.80 8.33
N TYR A 74 6.54 4.02 8.75
CA TYR A 74 7.81 4.37 9.38
C TYR A 74 7.50 5.03 10.71
N THR A 75 8.00 4.46 11.80
CA THR A 75 7.93 5.05 13.15
C THR A 75 9.05 6.06 13.39
N GLU A 76 10.06 6.04 12.53
CA GLU A 76 11.23 6.91 12.55
C GLU A 76 11.43 7.49 11.16
N VAL A 77 12.15 8.62 11.07
CA VAL A 77 12.47 9.25 9.79
C VAL A 77 13.19 8.25 8.90
N ILE A 78 12.75 8.13 7.64
CA ILE A 78 13.40 7.26 6.66
C ILE A 78 14.89 7.61 6.65
N PRO A 79 15.81 6.66 6.91
CA PRO A 79 17.23 6.96 6.95
C PRO A 79 17.72 7.25 5.52
N ILE A 80 17.70 8.53 5.15
CA ILE A 80 18.31 9.04 3.92
C ILE A 80 19.82 9.12 4.18
N SER A 81 20.62 8.55 3.28
CA SER A 81 22.08 8.69 3.36
C SER A 81 22.50 10.16 3.26
N GLU A 82 23.58 10.53 3.94
CA GLU A 82 24.09 11.92 3.91
C GLU A 82 24.38 12.40 2.48
N GLU A 83 24.85 11.50 1.61
CA GLU A 83 25.03 11.76 0.17
C GLU A 83 23.72 12.16 -0.52
N LYS A 84 22.62 11.43 -0.25
CA LYS A 84 21.31 11.72 -0.81
C LYS A 84 20.68 12.97 -0.22
N LYS A 85 20.92 13.27 1.06
CA LYS A 85 20.47 14.53 1.67
C LYS A 85 21.10 15.71 0.96
N LYS A 86 22.42 15.65 0.71
CA LYS A 86 23.14 16.69 -0.02
C LYS A 86 22.60 16.85 -1.45
N ASP A 87 22.41 15.74 -2.16
CA ASP A 87 21.84 15.76 -3.51
C ASP A 87 20.44 16.40 -3.54
N LEU A 88 19.59 16.08 -2.55
CA LEU A 88 18.25 16.69 -2.42
C LEU A 88 18.30 18.19 -2.11
N ILE A 89 19.25 18.65 -1.30
CA ILE A 89 19.48 20.08 -1.04
C ILE A 89 19.92 20.78 -2.33
N ASP A 90 20.86 20.19 -3.07
CA ASP A 90 21.36 20.73 -4.34
C ASP A 90 20.23 20.81 -5.38
N MET A 91 19.30 19.85 -5.38
CA MET A 91 18.12 19.87 -6.24
C MET A 91 17.09 20.94 -5.86
N CYS A 92 17.03 21.35 -4.59
CA CYS A 92 16.08 22.38 -4.12
C CYS A 92 16.30 23.73 -4.81
N ASP A 93 17.51 24.03 -5.29
CA ASP A 93 17.79 25.26 -6.02
C ASP A 93 17.04 25.33 -7.36
N TYR A 94 16.85 24.18 -8.00
CA TYR A 94 16.22 24.05 -9.32
C TYR A 94 14.70 23.84 -9.26
N LEU A 95 14.12 23.69 -8.06
CA LEU A 95 12.69 23.47 -7.89
C LEU A 95 11.89 24.80 -7.87
N PRO A 96 10.64 24.80 -8.35
CA PRO A 96 9.72 25.92 -8.15
C PRO A 96 9.53 26.20 -6.65
N GLN A 97 9.42 27.47 -6.26
CA GLN A 97 9.27 27.91 -4.85
C GLN A 97 8.16 27.15 -4.10
N GLU A 98 7.05 26.86 -4.78
CA GLU A 98 5.90 26.11 -4.25
C GLU A 98 6.25 24.70 -3.76
N LYS A 99 7.30 24.09 -4.32
CA LYS A 99 7.74 22.73 -3.97
C LYS A 99 8.93 22.73 -3.03
N LYS A 100 9.69 23.83 -2.94
CA LYS A 100 10.86 23.94 -2.06
C LYS A 100 10.50 23.67 -0.59
N GLN A 101 9.37 24.21 -0.13
CA GLN A 101 8.91 24.02 1.25
C GLN A 101 8.77 22.54 1.63
N PHE A 102 8.15 21.74 0.75
CA PHE A 102 7.97 20.29 0.99
C PHE A 102 9.29 19.55 1.18
N TYR A 103 10.30 19.82 0.33
CA TYR A 103 11.60 19.17 0.44
C TYR A 103 12.42 19.70 1.61
N GLN A 104 12.28 20.99 1.95
CA GLN A 104 12.87 21.55 3.15
C GLN A 104 12.28 20.93 4.42
N ASP A 105 10.96 20.72 4.49
CA ASP A 105 10.31 20.04 5.62
C ASP A 105 10.69 18.55 5.69
N LEU A 106 11.02 17.93 4.56
CA LEU A 106 11.51 16.55 4.49
C LEU A 106 12.98 16.42 4.93
N LEU A 107 13.76 17.51 4.87
CA LEU A 107 15.19 17.58 5.21
C LEU A 107 15.45 18.22 6.59
N ASN A 108 14.61 19.15 7.02
CA ASN A 108 14.61 19.79 8.34
C ASN A 108 13.72 18.98 9.27
N PHE A 109 14.39 18.13 10.04
CA PHE A 109 13.89 17.38 11.18
C PHE A 109 13.11 18.24 12.19
#